data_AF-A0A5Y3Q305-F1
#
_entry.id   AF-A0A5Y3Q305-F1
#
_cell.length_a   1.000
_cell.length_b   1.000
_cell.length_c   1.000
_cell.angle_alpha   90.00
_cell.angle_beta   90.00
_cell.angle_gamma   90.00
#
_symmetry.space_group_name_H-M   'P 1'
#
loop_
_entity.id
_entity.type
_entity.pdbx_description
1 polymer ?
#
loop_
_entity_poly.entity_id
_entity_poly.type
_entity_poly.pdbx_seq_one_letter_code
_entity_poly.pdbx_strand_id
1 'polypeptide(L)'
;MNNMHDYQARLADIAKRSKAVLSWTSAAQFKDGAFIADDTARAASIFEAATKDPIFEGVNESITGQIATAWASALADYSAKYKTLPRPEVLASCHQTLENCLLESARKDMDNTNKAMLESVSKDMMSISDGVMRLPLFLAMILPSQLGAATSDACTYIPVTRDQSDIYEIINVAGSSFGSYAAGDPLDMQSVGVYSQLRRRYVLVASADGSAKTFTFKMADHEGQEVPIRKGRTNIYVNRIKSSVDNGSGTLLHTFVNNAGKQITVTCSLNYNSGQINLSFSEAPDAGTEIAIEAEINIEAAPKLIPLINHEMVKYTLFPSQYVIAAEHTVQAAYEAQREFGIDMGSLQFRTLKDYLAHEQDMLRLRIMVWRTLHKEHFDIALPQTQTFDVWATIIKGKFQTVYRNIIERVKSSGSQGMFAGADAASFFKQLPPSYFQPAEDYTQTPYVHFIGTLFGNVKVFEVPVGVCENLSTEGMEFNSMDVLCYVRDENPGKAGFVTGDAVPAVPFPHATSTALVNRTTLWGSAINDMHPRNGAEYFTKVSLTMAKDGGINFLTGEAIDAGKSA
;
A
#
# COMPACT_ATOMS: atom_id res chain seq x y z
N MET A 1 18.53 16.35 -8.49
CA MET A 1 18.55 17.01 -7.17
C MET A 1 17.25 17.77 -6.85
N ASN A 2 16.63 18.53 -7.77
CA ASN A 2 15.34 19.23 -7.51
C ASN A 2 14.21 18.30 -7.01
N ASN A 3 14.09 17.15 -7.65
CA ASN A 3 13.11 16.11 -7.36
C ASN A 3 13.05 15.61 -5.90
N MET A 4 14.19 15.50 -5.20
CA MET A 4 14.22 15.00 -3.82
C MET A 4 13.65 16.04 -2.82
N HIS A 5 13.81 17.32 -3.15
CA HIS A 5 13.19 18.40 -2.39
C HIS A 5 11.66 18.34 -2.51
N ASP A 6 11.14 18.05 -3.71
CA ASP A 6 9.70 17.95 -3.97
C ASP A 6 9.04 16.77 -3.21
N TYR A 7 9.70 15.61 -3.16
CA TYR A 7 9.21 14.47 -2.37
C TYR A 7 9.20 14.77 -0.85
N GLN A 8 10.29 15.33 -0.32
CA GLN A 8 10.37 15.70 1.10
C GLN A 8 9.37 16.80 1.45
N ALA A 9 9.20 17.78 0.56
CA ALA A 9 8.19 18.82 0.70
C ALA A 9 6.78 18.22 0.74
N ARG A 10 6.50 17.20 -0.08
CA ARG A 10 5.19 16.53 -0.07
C ARG A 10 4.93 15.72 1.20
N LEU A 11 5.91 14.97 1.69
CA LEU A 11 5.76 14.26 2.98
C LEU A 11 5.56 15.26 4.13
N ALA A 12 6.31 16.37 4.12
CA ALA A 12 6.14 17.45 5.08
C ALA A 12 4.75 18.11 4.97
N ASP A 13 4.22 18.29 3.77
CA ASP A 13 2.88 18.82 3.54
C ASP A 13 1.79 17.88 4.05
N ILE A 14 1.88 16.58 3.77
CA ILE A 14 0.96 15.55 4.32
C ILE A 14 0.99 15.58 5.86
N ALA A 15 2.18 15.63 6.46
CA ALA A 15 2.33 15.70 7.91
C ALA A 15 1.77 17.02 8.49
N LYS A 16 1.98 18.15 7.81
CA LYS A 16 1.46 19.45 8.21
C LYS A 16 -0.07 19.48 8.17
N ARG A 17 -0.67 19.04 7.06
CA ARG A 17 -2.13 19.01 6.86
C ARG A 17 -2.84 18.06 7.82
N SER A 18 -2.30 16.85 8.00
CA SER A 18 -2.86 15.91 8.97
C SER A 18 -2.78 16.42 10.40
N LYS A 19 -1.66 17.06 10.79
CA LYS A 19 -1.51 17.67 12.11
C LYS A 19 -2.47 18.83 12.32
N ALA A 20 -2.73 19.64 11.28
CA ALA A 20 -3.74 20.70 11.32
C ALA A 20 -5.12 20.10 11.63
N VAL A 21 -5.58 19.11 10.87
CA VAL A 21 -6.86 18.42 11.12
C VAL A 21 -6.92 17.82 12.53
N LEU A 22 -5.88 17.12 12.97
CA LEU A 22 -5.85 16.49 14.31
C LEU A 22 -5.90 17.51 15.46
N SER A 23 -5.40 18.72 15.24
CA SER A 23 -5.37 19.76 16.27
C SER A 23 -6.77 20.17 16.73
N TRP A 24 -7.73 20.26 15.81
CA TRP A 24 -9.11 20.63 16.11
C TRP A 24 -10.09 19.45 16.12
N THR A 25 -9.79 18.34 15.44
CA THR A 25 -10.65 17.14 15.48
C THR A 25 -10.40 16.24 16.68
N SER A 26 -9.17 16.14 17.19
CA SER A 26 -8.80 15.18 18.24
C SER A 26 -8.29 15.90 19.49
N ALA A 27 -7.23 16.70 19.38
CA ALA A 27 -6.62 17.35 20.55
C ALA A 27 -7.59 18.31 21.27
N ALA A 28 -8.44 19.00 20.53
CA ALA A 28 -9.46 19.90 21.09
C ALA A 28 -10.57 19.19 21.90
N GLN A 29 -10.69 17.86 21.81
CA GLN A 29 -11.63 17.08 22.62
C GLN A 29 -11.11 16.78 24.03
N PHE A 30 -9.85 17.11 24.32
CA PHE A 30 -9.21 16.85 25.60
C PHE A 30 -8.83 18.16 26.30
N LYS A 31 -9.03 18.21 27.62
CA LYS A 31 -8.58 19.28 28.49
C LYS A 31 -7.81 18.69 29.66
N ASP A 32 -6.57 19.15 29.88
CA ASP A 32 -5.68 18.65 30.93
C ASP A 32 -5.45 17.12 30.89
N GLY A 33 -5.48 16.54 29.69
CA GLY A 33 -5.31 15.09 29.47
C GLY A 33 -6.57 14.25 29.71
N ALA A 34 -7.70 14.86 30.07
CA ALA A 34 -8.99 14.18 30.23
C ALA A 34 -9.95 14.51 29.07
N PHE A 35 -10.76 13.53 28.66
CA PHE A 35 -11.80 13.71 27.64
C PHE A 35 -12.92 14.61 28.18
N ILE A 36 -13.37 15.57 27.37
CA ILE A 36 -14.45 16.50 27.76
C ILE A 36 -15.80 15.78 27.69
N ALA A 37 -16.36 15.45 28.87
CA ALA A 37 -17.64 14.75 28.99
C ALA A 37 -18.86 15.60 28.62
N ASP A 38 -18.80 16.92 28.79
CA ASP A 38 -19.89 17.83 28.42
C ASP A 38 -19.87 18.13 26.92
N ASP A 39 -20.95 17.79 26.21
CA ASP A 39 -21.06 17.93 24.76
C ASP A 39 -20.98 19.40 24.32
N THR A 40 -21.57 20.32 25.08
CA THR A 40 -21.54 21.76 24.79
C THR A 40 -20.15 22.36 24.97
N ALA A 41 -19.45 22.03 26.07
CA ALA A 41 -18.07 22.45 26.28
C ALA A 41 -17.11 21.82 25.25
N ARG A 42 -17.36 20.58 24.83
CA ARG A 42 -16.57 19.89 23.80
C ARG A 42 -16.73 20.58 22.44
N ALA A 43 -17.96 20.89 22.03
CA ALA A 43 -18.22 21.60 20.78
C ALA A 43 -17.58 23.00 20.77
N ALA A 44 -17.64 23.74 21.89
CA ALA A 44 -17.00 25.05 22.02
C ALA A 44 -15.46 24.97 21.91
N SER A 45 -14.85 23.96 22.54
CA SER A 45 -13.40 23.72 22.46
C SER A 45 -12.94 23.37 21.04
N ILE A 46 -13.70 22.51 20.35
CA ILE A 46 -13.46 22.16 18.93
C ILE A 46 -13.54 23.41 18.05
N PHE A 47 -14.57 24.24 18.25
CA PHE A 47 -14.75 25.47 17.50
C PHE A 47 -13.60 26.46 17.72
N GLU A 48 -13.18 26.69 18.98
CA GLU A 48 -12.06 27.58 19.30
C GLU A 48 -10.73 27.10 18.70
N ALA A 49 -10.54 25.79 18.56
CA ALA A 49 -9.37 25.23 17.89
C ALA A 49 -9.46 25.39 16.36
N ALA A 50 -10.65 25.19 15.77
CA ALA A 50 -10.87 25.29 14.34
C ALA A 50 -10.70 26.74 13.82
N THR A 51 -11.13 27.76 14.58
CA THR A 51 -10.95 29.17 14.19
C THR A 51 -9.49 29.62 14.15
N LYS A 52 -8.57 28.88 14.78
CA LYS A 52 -7.12 29.14 14.75
C LYS A 52 -6.45 28.54 13.50
N ASP A 53 -7.13 27.68 12.76
CA ASP A 53 -6.61 27.09 11.53
C ASP A 53 -6.81 28.06 10.35
N PRO A 54 -5.75 28.41 9.59
CA PRO A 54 -5.86 29.32 8.44
C PRO A 54 -6.88 28.91 7.38
N ILE A 55 -7.24 27.62 7.28
CA ILE A 55 -8.22 27.15 6.31
C ILE A 55 -9.62 27.75 6.53
N PHE A 56 -9.95 28.15 7.76
CA PHE A 56 -11.24 28.74 8.12
C PHE A 56 -11.22 30.28 8.14
N GLU A 57 -10.11 30.91 7.75
CA GLU A 57 -10.02 32.38 7.69
C GLU A 57 -11.02 32.92 6.65
N GLY A 58 -11.93 33.80 7.09
CA GLY A 58 -12.98 34.37 6.22
C GLY A 58 -14.21 33.49 6.02
N VAL A 59 -14.28 32.32 6.66
CA VAL A 59 -15.46 31.44 6.66
C VAL A 59 -16.41 31.83 7.80
N ASN A 60 -17.73 31.73 7.58
CA ASN A 60 -18.72 32.02 8.61
C ASN A 60 -18.56 31.08 9.83
N GLU A 61 -18.59 31.63 11.04
CA GLU A 61 -18.43 30.90 12.31
C GLU A 61 -19.40 29.71 12.44
N SER A 62 -20.66 29.87 12.03
CA SER A 62 -21.65 28.79 12.07
C SER A 62 -21.29 27.62 11.16
N ILE A 63 -20.63 27.88 10.03
CA ILE A 63 -20.20 26.85 9.07
C ILE A 63 -18.97 26.12 9.62
N THR A 64 -18.01 26.87 10.16
CA THR A 64 -16.81 26.32 10.80
C THR A 64 -17.17 25.38 11.95
N GLY A 65 -18.11 25.76 12.81
CA GLY A 65 -18.57 24.90 13.91
C GLY A 65 -19.19 23.59 13.43
N GLN A 66 -20.00 23.62 12.38
CA GLN A 66 -20.64 22.42 11.82
C GLN A 66 -19.61 21.45 11.20
N ILE A 67 -18.65 21.97 10.42
CA ILE A 67 -17.61 21.16 9.80
C ILE A 67 -16.73 20.52 10.87
N ALA A 68 -16.26 21.33 11.83
CA ALA A 68 -15.30 20.90 12.85
C ALA A 68 -15.89 19.82 13.77
N THR A 69 -17.14 20.00 14.22
CA THR A 69 -17.82 19.03 15.11
C THR A 69 -18.17 17.72 14.40
N ALA A 70 -18.58 17.77 13.12
CA ALA A 70 -18.87 16.57 12.33
C ALA A 70 -17.61 15.72 12.11
N TRP A 71 -16.49 16.35 11.75
CA TRP A 71 -15.22 15.65 11.54
C TRP A 71 -14.64 15.09 12.84
N ALA A 72 -14.75 15.84 13.94
CA ALA A 72 -14.35 15.39 15.27
C ALA A 72 -15.13 14.13 15.71
N SER A 73 -16.44 14.09 15.46
CA SER A 73 -17.29 12.94 15.77
C SER A 73 -16.92 11.73 14.91
N ALA A 74 -16.76 11.90 13.59
CA ALA A 74 -16.37 10.82 12.70
C ALA A 74 -15.00 10.22 13.02
N LEU A 75 -14.04 11.04 13.48
CA LEU A 75 -12.74 10.55 13.93
C LEU A 75 -12.84 9.71 15.22
N ALA A 76 -13.71 10.12 16.14
CA ALA A 76 -13.99 9.37 17.37
C ALA A 76 -14.63 8.02 17.05
N ASP A 77 -15.64 7.99 16.18
CA ASP A 77 -16.33 6.75 15.75
C ASP A 77 -15.37 5.79 15.04
N TYR A 78 -14.53 6.30 14.14
CA TYR A 78 -13.52 5.49 13.46
C TYR A 78 -12.53 4.88 14.46
N SER A 79 -12.05 5.69 15.42
CA SER A 79 -11.09 5.25 16.43
C SER A 79 -11.71 4.21 17.37
N ALA A 80 -13.00 4.33 17.68
CA ALA A 80 -13.74 3.35 18.47
C ALA A 80 -13.89 2.00 17.73
N LYS A 81 -14.18 2.04 16.42
CA LYS A 81 -14.39 0.86 15.58
C LYS A 81 -13.11 0.10 15.26
N TYR A 82 -12.04 0.80 14.87
CA TYR A 82 -10.80 0.18 14.41
C TYR A 82 -9.68 0.15 15.46
N LYS A 83 -9.91 0.76 16.64
CA LYS A 83 -8.94 0.90 17.74
C LYS A 83 -7.62 1.59 17.35
N THR A 84 -7.63 2.31 16.22
CA THR A 84 -6.49 3.03 15.68
C THR A 84 -6.95 4.36 15.10
N LEU A 85 -6.12 5.39 15.20
CA LEU A 85 -6.38 6.66 14.52
C LEU A 85 -6.36 6.47 12.99
N PRO A 86 -7.14 7.27 12.23
CA PRO A 86 -7.02 7.33 10.79
C PRO A 86 -5.59 7.67 10.35
N ARG A 87 -5.18 7.14 9.20
CA ARG A 87 -3.85 7.41 8.65
C ARG A 87 -3.69 8.90 8.28
N PRO A 88 -2.49 9.48 8.43
CA PRO A 88 -2.23 10.89 8.11
C PRO A 88 -2.60 11.28 6.69
N GLU A 89 -2.39 10.38 5.72
CA GLU A 89 -2.71 10.56 4.31
C GLU A 89 -4.20 10.85 4.04
N VAL A 90 -5.09 10.15 4.76
CA VAL A 90 -6.56 10.33 4.63
C VAL A 90 -6.94 11.72 5.11
N LEU A 91 -6.41 12.13 6.27
CA LEU A 91 -6.66 13.44 6.86
C LEU A 91 -6.11 14.57 5.98
N ALA A 92 -4.92 14.38 5.41
CA ALA A 92 -4.31 15.34 4.51
C ALA A 92 -5.08 15.50 3.19
N SER A 93 -5.59 14.39 2.63
CA SER A 93 -6.44 14.41 1.43
C SER A 93 -7.77 15.14 1.70
N CYS A 94 -8.41 14.89 2.85
CA CYS A 94 -9.62 15.59 3.27
C CYS A 94 -9.37 17.10 3.48
N HIS A 95 -8.25 17.47 4.11
CA HIS A 95 -7.85 18.87 4.29
C HIS A 95 -7.64 19.59 2.96
N GLN A 96 -6.94 18.95 2.00
CA GLN A 96 -6.77 19.50 0.64
C GLN A 96 -8.11 19.67 -0.08
N THR A 97 -9.01 18.70 0.05
CA THR A 97 -10.34 18.75 -0.56
C THR A 97 -11.15 19.92 0.00
N LEU A 98 -11.09 20.13 1.32
CA LEU A 98 -11.72 21.27 2.00
C LEU A 98 -11.12 22.60 1.52
N GLU A 99 -9.79 22.70 1.42
CA GLU A 99 -9.09 23.89 0.95
C GLU A 99 -9.47 24.24 -0.50
N ASN A 100 -9.52 23.24 -1.39
CA ASN A 100 -9.92 23.42 -2.79
C ASN A 100 -11.32 24.07 -2.89
N CYS A 101 -12.26 23.64 -2.03
CA CYS A 101 -13.62 24.18 -2.01
C CYS A 101 -13.69 25.61 -1.44
N LEU A 102 -12.96 25.88 -0.35
CA LEU A 102 -12.99 27.18 0.32
C LEU A 102 -12.25 28.26 -0.47
N LEU A 103 -11.12 27.94 -1.11
CA LEU A 103 -10.39 28.89 -1.97
C LEU A 103 -11.19 29.31 -3.21
N GLU A 104 -11.99 28.43 -3.80
CA GLU A 104 -12.87 28.78 -4.92
C GLU A 104 -14.01 29.71 -4.48
N SER A 105 -14.48 29.60 -3.24
CA SER A 105 -15.47 30.54 -2.69
C SER A 105 -14.89 31.95 -2.42
N ALA A 106 -13.56 32.10 -2.35
CA ALA A 106 -12.86 33.33 -1.98
C ALA A 106 -12.21 34.10 -3.16
N ARG A 107 -11.96 33.47 -4.32
CA ARG A 107 -11.27 34.11 -5.46
C ARG A 107 -12.19 35.01 -6.28
N LYS A 108 -12.00 36.33 -6.18
CA LYS A 108 -12.69 37.37 -6.99
C LYS A 108 -12.06 37.66 -8.37
N ASP A 109 -10.86 37.16 -8.67
CA ASP A 109 -10.08 37.55 -9.86
C ASP A 109 -9.47 36.35 -10.62
N MET A 110 -10.26 35.64 -11.42
CA MET A 110 -9.74 34.76 -12.49
C MET A 110 -10.44 35.01 -13.83
N ASP A 111 -9.73 34.73 -14.93
CA ASP A 111 -10.09 35.16 -16.28
C ASP A 111 -11.18 34.28 -16.96
N ASN A 112 -11.84 34.88 -17.96
CA ASN A 112 -13.23 34.69 -18.43
C ASN A 112 -13.77 33.30 -18.83
N THR A 113 -13.01 32.19 -18.78
CA THR A 113 -13.52 30.88 -19.27
C THR A 113 -13.92 29.93 -18.15
N ASN A 114 -13.23 30.00 -16.99
CA ASN A 114 -13.59 29.23 -15.80
C ASN A 114 -14.54 29.99 -14.85
N LYS A 115 -14.80 31.29 -15.11
CA LYS A 115 -15.78 32.11 -14.39
C LYS A 115 -17.22 31.59 -14.52
N ALA A 116 -17.62 31.09 -15.69
CA ALA A 116 -19.02 30.86 -15.98
C ALA A 116 -19.68 29.67 -15.25
N MET A 117 -18.90 28.69 -14.75
CA MET A 117 -19.46 27.43 -14.24
C MET A 117 -19.67 27.41 -12.71
N LEU A 118 -18.89 28.18 -11.94
CA LEU A 118 -18.98 28.22 -10.47
C LEU A 118 -19.04 29.64 -9.88
N GLU A 119 -18.74 30.71 -10.63
CA GLU A 119 -18.85 32.09 -10.12
C GLU A 119 -20.30 32.62 -10.16
N SER A 120 -21.16 32.08 -11.07
CA SER A 120 -22.62 32.27 -10.96
C SER A 120 -23.19 31.58 -9.72
N VAL A 121 -22.42 30.70 -9.09
CA VAL A 121 -22.80 29.91 -7.91
C VAL A 121 -22.31 30.61 -6.63
N SER A 122 -21.17 31.31 -6.61
CA SER A 122 -20.71 31.99 -5.39
C SER A 122 -21.57 33.19 -5.00
N LYS A 123 -22.15 33.93 -5.96
CA LYS A 123 -22.97 35.11 -5.67
C LYS A 123 -24.42 34.78 -5.29
N ASP A 124 -24.99 33.72 -5.88
CA ASP A 124 -26.36 33.28 -5.59
C ASP A 124 -26.43 32.15 -4.53
N MET A 125 -25.36 31.39 -4.28
CA MET A 125 -25.31 30.39 -3.20
C MET A 125 -24.64 30.85 -1.90
N MET A 126 -24.10 32.08 -1.84
CA MET A 126 -23.72 32.73 -0.57
C MET A 126 -24.72 33.83 -0.16
N SER A 127 -25.80 34.01 -0.94
CA SER A 127 -26.91 34.91 -0.65
C SER A 127 -27.82 34.29 0.42
N ILE A 128 -27.95 34.96 1.57
CA ILE A 128 -28.64 34.47 2.78
C ILE A 128 -30.16 34.24 2.59
N SER A 129 -30.74 34.47 1.40
CA SER A 129 -32.17 34.24 1.15
C SER A 129 -32.44 32.91 0.41
N ASP A 130 -33.06 31.98 1.15
CA ASP A 130 -33.93 30.88 0.69
C ASP A 130 -33.38 29.61 0.01
N GLY A 131 -32.07 29.33 0.02
CA GLY A 131 -31.58 28.03 -0.51
C GLY A 131 -30.21 27.50 -0.03
N VAL A 132 -29.55 28.17 0.91
CA VAL A 132 -28.08 28.15 1.06
C VAL A 132 -27.50 27.16 2.09
N MET A 133 -28.32 26.43 2.85
CA MET A 133 -27.81 25.55 3.93
C MET A 133 -27.10 24.26 3.48
N ARG A 134 -26.96 23.98 2.18
CA ARG A 134 -26.52 22.66 1.72
C ARG A 134 -25.00 22.50 1.60
N LEU A 135 -24.24 23.51 1.16
CA LEU A 135 -22.79 23.40 0.97
C LEU A 135 -22.00 23.14 2.28
N PRO A 136 -22.27 23.82 3.41
CA PRO A 136 -21.64 23.53 4.70
C PRO A 136 -21.80 22.07 5.15
N LEU A 137 -22.99 21.52 4.92
CA LEU A 137 -23.32 20.14 5.24
C LEU A 137 -22.49 19.15 4.40
N PHE A 138 -22.22 19.48 3.13
CA PHE A 138 -21.35 18.66 2.27
C PHE A 138 -19.88 18.70 2.69
N LEU A 139 -19.36 19.88 3.04
CA LEU A 139 -18.00 20.00 3.57
C LEU A 139 -17.82 19.23 4.89
N ALA A 140 -18.86 19.26 5.75
CA ALA A 140 -18.90 18.47 6.97
C ALA A 140 -18.93 16.95 6.72
N MET A 141 -19.38 16.51 5.54
CA MET A 141 -19.49 15.08 5.19
C MET A 141 -18.26 14.49 4.48
N ILE A 142 -17.26 15.30 4.10
CA ILE A 142 -16.03 14.84 3.42
C ILE A 142 -15.32 13.76 4.25
N LEU A 143 -14.87 14.10 5.45
CA LEU A 143 -14.14 13.16 6.31
C LEU A 143 -15.00 11.93 6.69
N PRO A 144 -16.26 12.08 7.14
CA PRO A 144 -17.13 10.93 7.41
C PRO A 144 -17.26 9.97 6.21
N SER A 145 -17.39 10.49 4.99
CA SER A 145 -17.54 9.65 3.80
C SER A 145 -16.27 8.84 3.48
N GLN A 146 -15.09 9.47 3.60
CA GLN A 146 -13.82 8.80 3.35
C GLN A 146 -13.45 7.78 4.44
N LEU A 147 -13.80 8.05 5.70
CA LEU A 147 -13.61 7.11 6.81
C LEU A 147 -14.64 5.97 6.81
N GLY A 148 -15.84 6.23 6.28
CA GLY A 148 -16.92 5.25 6.15
C GLY A 148 -16.71 4.25 5.02
N ALA A 149 -15.97 4.63 3.98
CA ALA A 149 -15.64 3.79 2.85
C ALA A 149 -14.84 2.55 3.29
N ALA A 150 -15.41 1.35 3.15
CA ALA A 150 -14.76 0.12 3.62
C ALA A 150 -13.52 -0.23 2.78
N THR A 151 -13.49 0.19 1.52
CA THR A 151 -12.34 -0.03 0.62
C THR A 151 -11.14 0.87 0.92
N SER A 152 -11.32 1.91 1.76
CA SER A 152 -10.28 2.89 2.08
C SER A 152 -9.02 2.28 2.72
N ASP A 153 -9.12 1.15 3.42
CA ASP A 153 -7.97 0.52 4.08
C ASP A 153 -6.92 -0.01 3.09
N ALA A 154 -7.39 -0.48 1.93
CA ALA A 154 -6.56 -0.99 0.83
C ALA A 154 -5.96 0.13 -0.05
N CYS A 155 -6.53 1.35 0.04
CA CYS A 155 -6.12 2.48 -0.77
C CYS A 155 -5.05 3.34 -0.08
N THR A 156 -4.18 3.94 -0.88
CA THR A 156 -3.29 5.03 -0.45
C THR A 156 -3.91 6.35 -0.86
N TYR A 157 -4.10 7.23 0.13
CA TYR A 157 -4.69 8.55 -0.10
C TYR A 157 -3.61 9.55 -0.48
N ILE A 158 -3.85 10.31 -1.55
CA ILE A 158 -2.99 11.41 -1.93
C ILE A 158 -3.76 12.74 -1.85
N PRO A 159 -3.13 13.83 -1.39
CA PRO A 159 -3.64 15.17 -1.65
C PRO A 159 -3.66 15.39 -3.16
N VAL A 160 -4.84 15.66 -3.71
CA VAL A 160 -5.02 15.86 -5.15
C VAL A 160 -5.24 17.34 -5.42
N THR A 161 -4.37 17.90 -6.26
CA THR A 161 -4.59 19.19 -6.91
C THR A 161 -5.54 19.02 -8.09
N ARG A 162 -6.32 20.06 -8.41
CA ARG A 162 -7.52 19.97 -9.26
C ARG A 162 -7.33 19.26 -10.61
N ASP A 163 -6.21 19.49 -11.29
CA ASP A 163 -6.05 19.09 -12.69
C ASP A 163 -5.06 17.93 -12.89
N GLN A 164 -4.04 17.81 -12.05
CA GLN A 164 -3.03 16.75 -12.12
C GLN A 164 -2.47 16.50 -10.72
N SER A 165 -2.21 15.25 -10.36
CA SER A 165 -1.42 14.91 -9.19
C SER A 165 -0.31 13.95 -9.57
N ASP A 166 0.90 14.26 -9.11
CA ASP A 166 2.06 13.43 -9.37
C ASP A 166 2.25 12.44 -8.22
N ILE A 167 2.93 11.33 -8.45
CA ILE A 167 3.44 10.40 -7.44
C ILE A 167 4.94 10.25 -7.66
N TYR A 168 5.68 10.27 -6.55
CA TYR A 168 7.12 10.21 -6.55
C TYR A 168 7.56 8.97 -5.80
N GLU A 169 8.29 8.11 -6.49
CA GLU A 169 8.90 6.92 -5.91
C GLU A 169 10.41 7.11 -5.86
N ILE A 170 11.02 6.80 -4.71
CA ILE A 170 12.48 6.80 -4.55
C ILE A 170 12.97 5.35 -4.62
N ILE A 171 13.90 5.10 -5.54
CA ILE A 171 14.56 3.82 -5.73
C ILE A 171 16.05 4.01 -5.41
N ASN A 172 16.60 3.08 -4.66
CA ASN A 172 18.04 3.03 -4.42
C ASN A 172 18.70 2.31 -5.59
N VAL A 173 19.68 2.93 -6.23
CA VAL A 173 20.41 2.37 -7.37
C VAL A 173 21.91 2.41 -7.10
N ALA A 174 22.63 1.43 -7.62
CA ALA A 174 24.08 1.38 -7.53
C ALA A 174 24.69 2.55 -8.30
N GLY A 175 25.42 3.43 -7.63
CA GLY A 175 26.08 4.58 -8.22
C GLY A 175 27.40 4.27 -8.92
N SER A 176 27.98 3.09 -8.69
CA SER A 176 29.19 2.62 -9.36
C SER A 176 29.11 1.13 -9.68
N SER A 177 29.86 0.71 -10.69
CA SER A 177 30.05 -0.72 -11.01
C SER A 177 31.09 -1.30 -10.04
N PHE A 178 30.64 -2.00 -9.01
CA PHE A 178 31.53 -2.59 -8.02
C PHE A 178 30.96 -3.91 -7.50
N GLY A 179 31.78 -4.96 -7.51
CA GLY A 179 31.33 -6.31 -7.15
C GLY A 179 30.25 -6.81 -8.09
N SER A 180 29.14 -7.30 -7.52
CA SER A 180 28.08 -7.97 -8.28
C SER A 180 27.08 -7.04 -8.96
N TYR A 181 27.19 -5.71 -8.78
CA TYR A 181 26.24 -4.73 -9.31
C TYR A 181 26.88 -3.85 -10.37
N ALA A 182 26.16 -3.63 -11.46
CA ALA A 182 26.47 -2.60 -12.43
C ALA A 182 25.92 -1.24 -11.95
N ALA A 183 26.50 -0.15 -12.46
CA ALA A 183 25.96 1.18 -12.20
C ALA A 183 24.54 1.28 -12.76
N GLY A 184 23.59 1.72 -11.93
CA GLY A 184 22.16 1.80 -12.25
C GLY A 184 21.34 0.60 -11.75
N ASP A 185 21.96 -0.49 -11.30
CA ASP A 185 21.20 -1.64 -10.81
C ASP A 185 20.43 -1.30 -9.52
N PRO A 186 19.16 -1.73 -9.39
CA PRO A 186 18.38 -1.48 -8.19
C PRO A 186 18.98 -2.23 -7.00
N LEU A 187 19.30 -1.50 -5.95
CA LEU A 187 19.81 -2.05 -4.69
C LEU A 187 18.63 -2.43 -3.80
N ASP A 188 18.43 -3.73 -3.66
CA ASP A 188 17.35 -4.31 -2.86
C ASP A 188 17.88 -5.30 -1.81
N MET A 189 17.22 -5.36 -0.65
CA MET A 189 17.61 -6.17 0.51
C MET A 189 17.51 -7.68 0.28
N GLN A 190 16.88 -8.11 -0.82
CA GLN A 190 16.82 -9.52 -1.21
C GLN A 190 18.02 -9.98 -2.05
N SER A 191 18.86 -9.06 -2.51
CA SER A 191 20.01 -9.40 -3.35
C SER A 191 21.21 -9.83 -2.51
N VAL A 192 21.78 -11.01 -2.83
CA VAL A 192 22.96 -11.59 -2.16
C VAL A 192 24.27 -11.01 -2.72
N GLY A 193 24.17 -10.08 -3.68
CA GLY A 193 25.32 -9.49 -4.35
C GLY A 193 26.23 -8.76 -3.37
N VAL A 194 27.53 -8.76 -3.69
CA VAL A 194 28.52 -8.10 -2.84
C VAL A 194 28.74 -6.68 -3.36
N TYR A 195 28.25 -5.68 -2.64
CA TYR A 195 28.46 -4.27 -2.97
C TYR A 195 29.41 -3.59 -1.98
N SER A 196 29.02 -3.47 -0.71
CA SER A 196 29.81 -2.74 0.31
C SER A 196 30.90 -3.56 0.99
N GLN A 197 30.84 -4.88 0.94
CA GLN A 197 31.80 -5.74 1.64
C GLN A 197 33.12 -5.83 0.87
N LEU A 198 34.19 -5.35 1.51
CA LEU A 198 35.55 -5.36 0.95
C LEU A 198 36.23 -6.72 1.08
N ARG A 199 35.81 -7.53 2.07
CA ARG A 199 36.25 -8.92 2.19
C ARG A 199 35.38 -9.78 1.30
N ARG A 200 36.02 -10.44 0.34
CA ARG A 200 35.33 -11.26 -0.67
C ARG A 200 35.97 -12.62 -0.76
N ARG A 201 35.14 -13.60 -1.13
CA ARG A 201 35.57 -14.98 -1.39
C ARG A 201 35.31 -15.29 -2.85
N TYR A 202 36.34 -15.81 -3.52
CA TYR A 202 36.28 -16.24 -4.90
C TYR A 202 36.59 -17.73 -4.97
N VAL A 203 35.73 -18.49 -5.64
CA VAL A 203 35.95 -19.92 -5.91
C VAL A 203 36.57 -20.02 -7.30
N LEU A 204 37.71 -20.71 -7.40
CA LEU A 204 38.37 -20.92 -8.69
C LEU A 204 37.59 -21.95 -9.51
N VAL A 205 37.04 -21.52 -10.65
CA VAL A 205 36.16 -22.33 -11.52
C VAL A 205 36.87 -23.56 -12.11
N ALA A 206 38.19 -23.47 -12.33
CA ALA A 206 39.03 -24.60 -12.71
C ALA A 206 39.69 -25.24 -11.47
N SER A 207 38.89 -25.63 -10.48
CA SER A 207 39.40 -26.25 -9.25
C SER A 207 39.86 -27.67 -9.53
N ALA A 208 41.19 -27.87 -9.53
CA ALA A 208 41.87 -29.15 -9.56
C ALA A 208 41.39 -30.12 -10.66
N ASP A 209 41.97 -30.02 -11.85
CA ASP A 209 41.79 -30.95 -12.96
C ASP A 209 42.60 -32.25 -12.81
N GLY A 210 43.34 -32.40 -11.71
CA GLY A 210 44.26 -33.51 -11.47
C GLY A 210 45.58 -33.43 -12.23
N SER A 211 45.83 -32.36 -13.00
CA SER A 211 46.98 -32.27 -13.92
C SER A 211 47.82 -30.99 -13.74
N ALA A 212 47.18 -29.85 -13.47
CA ALA A 212 47.83 -28.55 -13.36
C ALA A 212 48.41 -28.32 -11.96
N LYS A 213 49.68 -27.92 -11.92
CA LYS A 213 50.38 -27.55 -10.67
C LYS A 213 50.33 -26.06 -10.36
N THR A 214 49.95 -25.23 -11.32
CA THR A 214 49.98 -23.77 -11.19
C THR A 214 48.65 -23.17 -11.59
N PHE A 215 48.11 -22.31 -10.72
CA PHE A 215 46.86 -21.59 -10.96
C PHE A 215 47.11 -20.10 -10.73
N THR A 216 46.64 -19.26 -11.64
CA THR A 216 46.72 -17.81 -11.50
C THR A 216 45.32 -17.28 -11.29
N PHE A 217 45.11 -16.61 -10.15
CA PHE A 217 43.91 -15.86 -9.85
C PHE A 217 44.18 -14.37 -10.10
N LYS A 218 43.30 -13.70 -10.85
CA LYS A 218 43.33 -12.26 -11.03
C LYS A 218 42.00 -11.68 -10.59
N MET A 219 42.03 -10.67 -9.72
CA MET A 219 40.82 -9.92 -9.35
C MET A 219 40.14 -9.30 -10.57
N ALA A 220 40.92 -8.93 -11.61
CA ALA A 220 40.40 -8.37 -12.86
C ALA A 220 39.45 -9.32 -13.61
N ASP A 221 39.63 -10.64 -13.50
CA ASP A 221 38.77 -11.61 -14.19
C ASP A 221 37.38 -11.71 -13.53
N HIS A 222 37.26 -11.27 -12.27
CA HIS A 222 36.01 -11.31 -11.49
C HIS A 222 35.36 -9.94 -11.31
N GLU A 223 36.16 -8.88 -11.19
CA GLU A 223 35.71 -7.51 -10.93
C GLU A 223 35.77 -6.60 -12.18
N GLY A 224 36.25 -7.12 -13.30
CA GLY A 224 36.40 -6.38 -14.57
C GLY A 224 37.51 -5.33 -14.59
N GLN A 225 38.24 -5.16 -13.49
CA GLN A 225 39.34 -4.19 -13.34
C GLN A 225 40.38 -4.67 -12.31
N GLU A 226 41.60 -4.14 -12.38
CA GLU A 226 42.62 -4.42 -11.36
C GLU A 226 42.21 -3.82 -10.01
N VAL A 227 42.15 -4.66 -8.98
CA VAL A 227 41.72 -4.27 -7.64
C VAL A 227 42.84 -4.58 -6.65
N PRO A 228 43.40 -3.56 -5.96
CA PRO A 228 44.48 -3.78 -5.01
C PRO A 228 43.98 -4.54 -3.76
N ILE A 229 44.84 -5.38 -3.20
CA ILE A 229 44.56 -6.22 -2.03
C ILE A 229 45.29 -5.66 -0.80
N ARG A 230 44.61 -5.64 0.35
CA ARG A 230 45.21 -5.20 1.61
C ARG A 230 46.21 -6.23 2.13
N LYS A 231 47.42 -5.77 2.43
CA LYS A 231 48.51 -6.62 2.95
C LYS A 231 48.08 -7.32 4.26
N GLY A 232 48.38 -8.62 4.38
CA GLY A 232 48.14 -9.38 5.61
C GLY A 232 46.67 -9.75 5.87
N ARG A 233 45.80 -9.65 4.85
CA ARG A 233 44.37 -9.92 4.95
C ARG A 233 43.86 -10.93 3.90
N THR A 234 44.77 -11.64 3.25
CA THR A 234 44.44 -12.68 2.28
C THR A 234 44.53 -14.06 2.92
N ASN A 235 43.54 -14.91 2.66
CA ASN A 235 43.48 -16.30 3.13
C ASN A 235 43.15 -17.22 1.96
N ILE A 236 43.57 -18.48 2.04
CA ILE A 236 43.21 -19.51 1.08
C ILE A 236 42.41 -20.58 1.80
N TYR A 237 41.43 -21.13 1.10
CA TYR A 237 40.66 -22.27 1.53
C TYR A 237 40.90 -23.43 0.56
N VAL A 238 41.29 -24.58 1.10
CA VAL A 238 41.32 -25.85 0.38
C VAL A 238 40.25 -26.74 0.99
N ASN A 239 39.27 -27.19 0.21
CA ASN A 239 38.09 -27.91 0.71
C ASN A 239 37.44 -27.21 1.91
N ARG A 240 37.33 -25.88 1.85
CA ARG A 240 36.74 -25.01 2.89
C ARG A 240 37.53 -24.94 4.21
N ILE A 241 38.73 -25.53 4.27
CA ILE A 241 39.64 -25.40 5.42
C ILE A 241 40.56 -24.21 5.20
N LYS A 242 40.60 -23.31 6.19
CA LYS A 242 41.33 -22.05 6.12
C LYS A 242 42.84 -22.24 6.32
N SER A 243 43.64 -21.55 5.51
CA SER A 243 45.08 -21.44 5.69
C SER A 243 45.46 -20.51 6.85
N SER A 244 46.75 -20.50 7.21
CA SER A 244 47.32 -19.41 8.00
C SER A 244 47.14 -18.08 7.26
N VAL A 245 46.93 -17.00 8.02
CA VAL A 245 46.74 -15.65 7.48
C VAL A 245 48.04 -15.15 6.84
N ASP A 246 47.92 -14.41 5.75
CA ASP A 246 49.04 -13.71 5.11
C ASP A 246 49.84 -12.85 6.13
N ASN A 247 51.17 -12.96 6.08
CA ASN A 247 52.08 -12.21 6.93
C ASN A 247 52.50 -10.86 6.31
N GLY A 248 51.97 -10.50 5.14
CA GLY A 248 52.25 -9.25 4.45
C GLY A 248 53.58 -9.23 3.68
N SER A 249 54.24 -10.38 3.56
CA SER A 249 55.53 -10.53 2.85
C SER A 249 55.38 -10.81 1.35
N GLY A 250 54.15 -10.91 0.84
CA GLY A 250 53.87 -11.27 -0.56
C GLY A 250 53.96 -12.77 -0.83
N THR A 251 54.18 -13.60 0.19
CA THR A 251 54.19 -15.06 0.08
C THR A 251 53.33 -15.72 1.15
N LEU A 252 52.52 -16.70 0.76
CA LEU A 252 51.69 -17.50 1.66
C LEU A 252 51.93 -18.98 1.40
N LEU A 253 52.23 -19.72 2.46
CA LEU A 253 52.44 -21.16 2.43
C LEU A 253 51.30 -21.85 3.17
N HIS A 254 50.72 -22.87 2.56
CA HIS A 254 49.73 -23.73 3.19
C HIS A 254 50.03 -25.19 2.89
N THR A 255 49.79 -26.08 3.85
CA THR A 255 49.92 -27.52 3.62
C THR A 255 48.61 -28.21 3.95
N PHE A 256 48.16 -29.09 3.06
CA PHE A 256 47.02 -29.95 3.30
C PHE A 256 47.37 -31.40 2.95
N VAL A 257 46.61 -32.35 3.49
CA VAL A 257 46.79 -33.78 3.19
C VAL A 257 45.76 -34.17 2.15
N ASN A 258 46.21 -34.77 1.05
CA ASN A 258 45.36 -35.23 -0.04
C ASN A 258 44.66 -36.56 0.32
N ASN A 259 43.67 -37.02 -0.45
CA ASN A 259 42.93 -38.26 -0.13
C ASN A 259 43.84 -39.50 -0.06
N ALA A 260 45.00 -39.47 -0.73
CA ALA A 260 46.03 -40.50 -0.69
C ALA A 260 46.98 -40.42 0.54
N GLY A 261 46.73 -39.52 1.51
CA GLY A 261 47.57 -39.38 2.71
C GLY A 261 48.88 -38.63 2.52
N LYS A 262 49.13 -38.06 1.33
CA LYS A 262 50.31 -37.23 1.04
C LYS A 262 50.10 -35.77 1.43
N GLN A 263 51.12 -35.15 2.02
CA GLN A 263 51.12 -33.72 2.32
C GLN A 263 51.49 -32.91 1.06
N ILE A 264 50.55 -32.10 0.58
CA ILE A 264 50.74 -31.17 -0.53
C ILE A 264 50.94 -29.77 0.05
N THR A 265 52.06 -29.16 -0.29
CA THR A 265 52.35 -27.75 -0.02
C THR A 265 51.88 -26.89 -1.19
N VAL A 266 51.16 -25.81 -0.86
CA VAL A 266 50.73 -24.73 -1.74
C VAL A 266 51.59 -23.51 -1.42
N THR A 267 52.37 -23.06 -2.39
CA THR A 267 53.16 -21.84 -2.32
C THR A 267 52.48 -20.77 -3.16
N CYS A 268 52.16 -19.64 -2.54
CA CYS A 268 51.39 -18.58 -3.15
C CYS A 268 52.24 -17.31 -3.22
N SER A 269 52.28 -16.68 -4.38
CA SER A 269 52.87 -15.35 -4.58
C SER A 269 51.75 -14.33 -4.77
N LEU A 270 51.72 -13.30 -3.93
CA LEU A 270 50.70 -12.26 -3.91
C LEU A 270 51.25 -10.95 -4.47
N ASN A 271 50.63 -10.44 -5.53
CA ASN A 271 50.82 -9.06 -5.99
C ASN A 271 49.70 -8.18 -5.44
N TYR A 272 50.01 -7.43 -4.39
CA TYR A 272 49.05 -6.56 -3.70
C TYR A 272 48.55 -5.38 -4.54
N ASN A 273 49.29 -4.95 -5.57
CA ASN A 273 48.93 -3.77 -6.36
C ASN A 273 47.92 -4.11 -7.46
N SER A 274 48.15 -5.19 -8.22
CA SER A 274 47.26 -5.63 -9.30
C SER A 274 46.18 -6.62 -8.83
N GLY A 275 46.29 -7.13 -7.60
CA GLY A 275 45.37 -8.14 -7.07
C GLY A 275 45.54 -9.52 -7.71
N GLN A 276 46.75 -9.85 -8.16
CA GLN A 276 47.08 -11.15 -8.75
C GLN A 276 47.64 -12.10 -7.68
N ILE A 277 47.15 -13.33 -7.63
CA ILE A 277 47.61 -14.38 -6.74
C ILE A 277 48.00 -15.58 -7.59
N ASN A 278 49.28 -15.93 -7.59
CA ASN A 278 49.81 -17.11 -8.27
C ASN A 278 49.97 -18.23 -7.26
N LEU A 279 49.25 -19.33 -7.46
CA LEU A 279 49.27 -20.54 -6.65
C LEU A 279 50.16 -21.58 -7.35
N SER A 280 51.09 -22.18 -6.61
CA SER A 280 51.93 -23.29 -7.08
C SER A 280 51.87 -24.45 -6.10
N PHE A 281 51.47 -25.62 -6.58
CA PHE A 281 51.32 -26.84 -5.80
C PHE A 281 52.52 -27.76 -6.03
N SER A 282 52.99 -28.39 -4.95
CA SER A 282 54.08 -29.39 -5.00
C SER A 282 53.72 -30.63 -5.83
N GLU A 283 52.50 -31.15 -5.65
CA GLU A 283 51.85 -32.14 -6.52
C GLU A 283 50.51 -31.58 -7.02
N ALA A 284 50.03 -32.03 -8.18
CA ALA A 284 48.73 -31.57 -8.69
C ALA A 284 47.63 -32.00 -7.70
N PRO A 285 46.72 -31.09 -7.29
CA PRO A 285 45.63 -31.42 -6.38
C PRO A 285 44.69 -32.46 -7.01
N ASP A 286 44.12 -33.35 -6.18
CA ASP A 286 43.19 -34.39 -6.64
C ASP A 286 41.98 -33.76 -7.35
N ALA A 287 41.50 -34.44 -8.38
CA ALA A 287 40.36 -34.01 -9.16
C ALA A 287 39.15 -33.72 -8.26
N GLY A 288 38.60 -32.49 -8.34
CA GLY A 288 37.44 -32.06 -7.55
C GLY A 288 37.77 -31.39 -6.20
N THR A 289 39.05 -31.12 -5.89
CA THR A 289 39.43 -30.31 -4.72
C THR A 289 39.02 -28.84 -4.92
N GLU A 290 38.12 -28.33 -4.07
CA GLU A 290 37.66 -26.93 -4.13
C GLU A 290 38.74 -25.99 -3.58
N ILE A 291 39.24 -25.08 -4.42
CA ILE A 291 40.19 -24.04 -4.02
C ILE A 291 39.46 -22.70 -4.06
N ALA A 292 39.42 -22.01 -2.93
CA ALA A 292 38.85 -20.69 -2.82
C ALA A 292 39.84 -19.70 -2.18
N ILE A 293 39.78 -18.44 -2.61
CA ILE A 293 40.63 -17.36 -2.12
C ILE A 293 39.73 -16.34 -1.44
N GLU A 294 40.12 -15.90 -0.25
CA GLU A 294 39.50 -14.77 0.44
C GLU A 294 40.47 -13.60 0.46
N ALA A 295 40.08 -12.47 -0.13
CA ALA A 295 40.89 -11.26 -0.20
C ALA A 295 40.09 -10.07 0.33
N GLU A 296 40.79 -9.14 0.98
CA GLU A 296 40.24 -7.85 1.42
C GLU A 296 40.74 -6.76 0.48
N ILE A 297 39.81 -6.06 -0.18
CA ILE A 297 40.11 -5.00 -1.14
C ILE A 297 40.67 -3.78 -0.40
N ASN A 298 41.76 -3.20 -0.91
CA ASN A 298 42.37 -2.00 -0.35
C ASN A 298 41.83 -0.73 -1.00
N ILE A 299 40.76 -0.18 -0.42
CA ILE A 299 40.17 1.08 -0.91
C ILE A 299 41.07 2.31 -0.70
N GLU A 300 42.03 2.30 0.24
CA GLU A 300 42.94 3.43 0.44
C GLU A 300 43.91 3.59 -0.73
N ALA A 301 44.31 2.49 -1.35
CA ALA A 301 45.17 2.49 -2.54
C ALA A 301 44.39 2.86 -3.83
N ALA A 302 43.08 2.62 -3.86
CA ALA A 302 42.22 2.95 -5.00
C ALA A 302 40.86 3.52 -4.52
N PRO A 303 40.81 4.81 -4.14
CA PRO A 303 39.58 5.44 -3.60
C PRO A 303 38.40 5.45 -4.57
N LYS A 304 38.65 5.30 -5.87
CA LYS A 304 37.62 5.24 -6.92
C LYS A 304 36.72 3.99 -6.83
N LEU A 305 37.14 2.97 -6.09
CA LEU A 305 36.40 1.72 -5.91
C LEU A 305 35.37 1.78 -4.76
N ILE A 306 35.24 2.93 -4.08
CA ILE A 306 34.23 3.08 -3.02
C ILE A 306 32.84 2.99 -3.68
N PRO A 307 32.00 2.02 -3.30
CA PRO A 307 30.66 1.89 -3.85
C PRO A 307 29.81 3.09 -3.46
N LEU A 308 29.15 3.69 -4.44
CA LEU A 308 28.23 4.81 -4.22
C LEU A 308 26.79 4.29 -4.25
N ILE A 309 25.95 4.79 -3.37
CA ILE A 309 24.50 4.58 -3.48
C ILE A 309 23.91 5.86 -4.02
N ASN A 310 23.30 5.77 -5.20
CA ASN A 310 22.53 6.85 -5.76
C ASN A 310 21.05 6.60 -5.47
N HIS A 311 20.28 7.69 -5.41
CA HIS A 311 18.84 7.63 -5.31
C HIS A 311 18.27 8.15 -6.62
N GLU A 312 17.50 7.31 -7.31
CA GLU A 312 16.73 7.72 -8.48
C GLU A 312 15.29 7.96 -8.06
N MET A 313 14.69 9.03 -8.57
CA MET A 313 13.30 9.35 -8.31
C MET A 313 12.50 9.29 -9.61
N VAL A 314 11.50 8.43 -9.64
CA VAL A 314 10.61 8.27 -10.80
C VAL A 314 9.29 8.99 -10.51
N LYS A 315 8.80 9.74 -11.51
CA LYS A 315 7.57 10.51 -11.46
C LYS A 315 6.47 9.80 -12.24
N TYR A 316 5.31 9.60 -11.62
CA TYR A 316 4.10 9.08 -12.26
C TYR A 316 2.99 10.12 -12.16
N THR A 317 2.35 10.46 -13.27
CA THR A 317 1.33 11.50 -13.33
C THR A 317 -0.06 10.87 -13.38
N LEU A 318 -0.96 11.24 -12.47
CA LEU A 318 -2.34 10.80 -12.45
C LEU A 318 -3.29 11.98 -12.70
N PHE A 319 -4.40 11.69 -13.38
CA PHE A 319 -5.42 12.66 -13.73
C PHE A 319 -6.73 12.31 -13.02
N PRO A 320 -7.38 13.27 -12.34
CA PRO A 320 -8.69 13.03 -11.74
C PRO A 320 -9.76 12.86 -12.82
N SER A 321 -10.68 11.93 -12.57
CA SER A 321 -11.84 11.66 -13.41
C SER A 321 -13.10 12.25 -12.80
N GLN A 322 -13.98 12.78 -13.66
CA GLN A 322 -15.24 13.38 -13.22
C GLN A 322 -16.35 12.34 -13.13
N TYR A 323 -17.25 12.51 -12.16
CA TYR A 323 -18.45 11.69 -11.98
C TYR A 323 -19.66 12.59 -11.77
N VAL A 324 -20.81 12.16 -12.29
CA VAL A 324 -22.05 12.95 -12.32
C VAL A 324 -23.25 12.05 -12.09
N ILE A 325 -24.18 12.48 -11.23
CA ILE A 325 -25.46 11.82 -11.01
C ILE A 325 -26.56 12.86 -10.83
N ALA A 326 -27.76 12.61 -11.36
CA ALA A 326 -28.90 13.52 -11.19
C ALA A 326 -30.10 12.78 -10.60
N ALA A 327 -30.85 13.47 -9.73
CA ALA A 327 -32.17 13.05 -9.30
C ALA A 327 -33.21 14.05 -9.79
N GLU A 328 -34.36 13.52 -10.20
CA GLU A 328 -35.48 14.28 -10.73
C GLU A 328 -36.77 13.89 -10.02
N HIS A 329 -37.63 14.86 -9.71
CA HIS A 329 -39.02 14.62 -9.32
C HIS A 329 -39.94 15.61 -10.02
N THR A 330 -41.15 15.16 -10.33
CA THR A 330 -42.22 16.05 -10.77
C THR A 330 -42.76 16.86 -9.59
N VAL A 331 -43.18 18.10 -9.83
CA VAL A 331 -43.81 18.94 -8.81
C VAL A 331 -45.08 18.30 -8.22
N GLN A 332 -45.86 17.58 -9.02
CA GLN A 332 -47.06 16.87 -8.56
C GLN A 332 -46.72 15.79 -7.52
N ALA A 333 -45.76 14.92 -7.82
CA ALA A 333 -45.28 13.90 -6.88
C ALA A 333 -44.71 14.49 -5.58
N ALA A 334 -44.04 15.65 -5.65
CA ALA A 334 -43.56 16.34 -4.45
C ALA A 334 -44.73 16.84 -3.57
N TYR A 335 -45.76 17.45 -4.17
CA TYR A 335 -46.93 17.90 -3.42
C TYR A 335 -47.76 16.75 -2.85
N GLU A 336 -47.91 15.64 -3.59
CA GLU A 336 -48.59 14.44 -3.10
C GLU A 336 -47.82 13.81 -1.94
N ALA A 337 -46.51 13.60 -2.07
CA ALA A 337 -45.67 13.07 -1.00
C ALA A 337 -45.66 13.96 0.25
N GLN A 338 -45.64 15.28 0.06
CA GLN A 338 -45.73 16.23 1.17
C GLN A 338 -47.11 16.23 1.84
N ARG A 339 -48.19 16.17 1.05
CA ARG A 339 -49.56 16.19 1.57
C ARG A 339 -49.94 14.88 2.27
N GLU A 340 -49.51 13.74 1.74
CA GLU A 340 -49.92 12.42 2.23
C GLU A 340 -48.99 11.91 3.34
N PHE A 341 -47.68 12.10 3.20
CA PHE A 341 -46.67 11.53 4.11
C PHE A 341 -45.85 12.58 4.86
N GLY A 342 -46.00 13.88 4.55
CA GLY A 342 -45.19 14.94 5.15
C GLY A 342 -43.71 14.89 4.74
N ILE A 343 -43.38 14.17 3.66
CA ILE A 343 -42.00 13.95 3.22
C ILE A 343 -41.58 15.04 2.23
N ASP A 344 -40.44 15.68 2.48
CA ASP A 344 -39.78 16.55 1.50
C ASP A 344 -38.98 15.71 0.50
N MET A 345 -39.51 15.58 -0.71
CA MET A 345 -38.88 14.84 -1.81
C MET A 345 -37.54 15.44 -2.22
N GLY A 346 -37.34 16.75 -2.05
CA GLY A 346 -36.04 17.38 -2.32
C GLY A 346 -34.97 16.81 -1.41
N SER A 347 -35.16 16.92 -0.09
CA SER A 347 -34.19 16.41 0.90
C SER A 347 -33.97 14.89 0.81
N LEU A 348 -35.02 14.11 0.50
CA LEU A 348 -34.90 12.66 0.30
C LEU A 348 -34.01 12.32 -0.90
N GLN A 349 -34.15 13.05 -2.01
CA GLN A 349 -33.32 12.85 -3.20
C GLN A 349 -31.84 13.14 -2.93
N PHE A 350 -31.53 14.22 -2.22
CA PHE A 350 -30.13 14.53 -1.88
C PHE A 350 -29.48 13.44 -1.05
N ARG A 351 -30.20 12.91 -0.04
CA ARG A 351 -29.70 11.79 0.76
C ARG A 351 -29.43 10.57 -0.10
N THR A 352 -30.39 10.20 -0.94
CA THR A 352 -30.27 9.01 -1.80
C THR A 352 -29.11 9.15 -2.79
N LEU A 353 -28.95 10.31 -3.42
CA LEU A 353 -27.84 10.58 -4.33
C LEU A 353 -26.49 10.46 -3.64
N LYS A 354 -26.36 10.99 -2.42
CA LYS A 354 -25.13 10.92 -1.65
C LYS A 354 -24.79 9.47 -1.27
N ASP A 355 -25.76 8.74 -0.72
CA ASP A 355 -25.55 7.37 -0.26
C ASP A 355 -25.19 6.45 -1.44
N TYR A 356 -25.83 6.65 -2.60
CA TYR A 356 -25.52 5.92 -3.82
C TYR A 356 -24.13 6.25 -4.37
N LEU A 357 -23.73 7.52 -4.37
CA LEU A 357 -22.40 7.93 -4.84
C LEU A 357 -21.29 7.30 -3.98
N ALA A 358 -21.43 7.32 -2.66
CA ALA A 358 -20.45 6.70 -1.76
C ALA A 358 -20.33 5.18 -2.03
N HIS A 359 -21.48 4.51 -2.23
CA HIS A 359 -21.51 3.11 -2.60
C HIS A 359 -20.83 2.85 -3.96
N GLU A 360 -21.13 3.66 -4.99
CA GLU A 360 -20.54 3.51 -6.32
C GLU A 360 -19.02 3.71 -6.29
N GLN A 361 -18.51 4.65 -5.50
CA GLN A 361 -17.07 4.84 -5.33
C GLN A 361 -16.39 3.61 -4.71
N ASP A 362 -16.97 3.02 -3.67
CA ASP A 362 -16.47 1.76 -3.08
C ASP A 362 -16.51 0.61 -4.10
N MET A 363 -17.60 0.49 -4.87
CA MET A 363 -17.73 -0.56 -5.89
C MET A 363 -16.76 -0.36 -7.05
N LEU A 364 -16.52 0.88 -7.49
CA LEU A 364 -15.56 1.21 -8.53
C LEU A 364 -14.15 0.78 -8.12
N ARG A 365 -13.75 1.08 -6.88
CA ARG A 365 -12.45 0.68 -6.33
C ARG A 365 -12.31 -0.83 -6.32
N LEU A 366 -13.31 -1.55 -5.78
CA LEU A 366 -13.30 -3.01 -5.74
C LEU A 366 -13.26 -3.62 -7.15
N ARG A 367 -14.06 -3.08 -8.09
CA ARG A 367 -14.08 -3.48 -9.51
C ARG A 367 -12.70 -3.38 -10.15
N ILE A 368 -12.04 -2.24 -10.01
CA ILE A 368 -10.72 -2.03 -10.60
C ILE A 368 -9.69 -2.97 -9.94
N MET A 369 -9.71 -3.10 -8.62
CA MET A 369 -8.79 -3.99 -7.89
C MET A 369 -8.94 -5.45 -8.35
N VAL A 370 -10.18 -5.97 -8.41
CA VAL A 370 -10.45 -7.34 -8.86
C VAL A 370 -10.02 -7.53 -10.32
N TRP A 371 -10.41 -6.61 -11.21
CA TRP A 371 -10.16 -6.75 -12.65
C TRP A 371 -8.67 -6.71 -13.01
N ARG A 372 -7.88 -5.85 -12.35
CA ARG A 372 -6.44 -5.70 -12.62
C ARG A 372 -5.57 -6.67 -11.81
N THR A 373 -6.14 -7.51 -10.95
CA THR A 373 -5.37 -8.52 -10.20
C THR A 373 -4.92 -9.64 -11.15
N LEU A 374 -3.60 -9.77 -11.33
CA LEU A 374 -3.00 -10.78 -12.21
C LEU A 374 -2.77 -12.12 -11.51
N HIS A 375 -2.44 -12.09 -10.22
CA HIS A 375 -2.06 -13.28 -9.46
C HIS A 375 -3.28 -13.98 -8.88
N LYS A 376 -3.45 -15.25 -9.25
CA LYS A 376 -4.52 -16.13 -8.77
C LYS A 376 -3.89 -17.34 -8.07
N GLU A 377 -4.35 -17.63 -6.86
CA GLU A 377 -4.01 -18.83 -6.12
C GLU A 377 -5.29 -19.60 -5.75
N HIS A 378 -5.16 -20.91 -5.57
CA HIS A 378 -6.26 -21.77 -5.13
C HIS A 378 -5.89 -22.43 -3.80
N PHE A 379 -6.88 -22.60 -2.93
CA PHE A 379 -6.75 -23.38 -1.71
C PHE A 379 -8.01 -24.19 -1.46
N ASP A 380 -7.84 -25.49 -1.20
CA ASP A 380 -8.97 -26.35 -0.87
C ASP A 380 -9.18 -26.34 0.64
N ILE A 381 -10.36 -25.87 1.06
CA ILE A 381 -10.70 -25.79 2.48
C ILE A 381 -11.29 -27.10 2.99
N ALA A 382 -11.69 -28.07 2.16
CA ALA A 382 -12.34 -29.29 2.64
C ALA A 382 -11.50 -30.04 3.70
N LEU A 383 -12.14 -30.40 4.82
CA LEU A 383 -11.46 -31.05 5.95
C LEU A 383 -11.34 -32.54 5.70
N PRO A 384 -10.13 -33.12 5.62
CA PRO A 384 -9.96 -34.56 5.46
C PRO A 384 -10.46 -35.28 6.71
N GLN A 385 -11.21 -36.37 6.54
CA GLN A 385 -11.73 -37.18 7.67
C GLN A 385 -10.65 -37.67 8.65
N THR A 386 -9.39 -37.76 8.22
CA THR A 386 -8.27 -38.26 9.02
C THR A 386 -7.51 -37.17 9.78
N GLN A 387 -7.83 -35.89 9.61
CA GLN A 387 -7.10 -34.78 10.24
C GLN A 387 -7.92 -34.09 11.33
N THR A 388 -7.24 -33.71 12.41
CA THR A 388 -7.83 -32.86 13.44
C THR A 388 -7.95 -31.43 12.94
N PHE A 389 -8.99 -30.73 13.40
CA PHE A 389 -9.28 -29.35 13.02
C PHE A 389 -8.09 -28.40 13.26
N ASP A 390 -7.35 -28.57 14.37
CA ASP A 390 -6.20 -27.71 14.70
C ASP A 390 -5.05 -27.81 13.69
N VAL A 391 -4.79 -29.02 13.17
CA VAL A 391 -3.75 -29.24 12.15
C VAL A 391 -4.17 -28.57 10.85
N TRP A 392 -5.44 -28.74 10.46
CA TRP A 392 -6.00 -28.13 9.26
C TRP A 392 -6.04 -26.59 9.34
N ALA A 393 -6.43 -26.02 10.49
CA ALA A 393 -6.42 -24.57 10.73
C ALA A 393 -4.99 -24.00 10.65
N THR A 394 -3.99 -24.77 11.09
CA THR A 394 -2.58 -24.41 10.95
C THR A 394 -2.11 -24.43 9.49
N ILE A 395 -2.60 -25.36 8.67
CA ILE A 395 -2.31 -25.40 7.23
C ILE A 395 -2.86 -24.16 6.51
N ILE A 396 -4.09 -23.74 6.85
CA ILE A 396 -4.69 -22.51 6.32
C ILE A 396 -3.85 -21.29 6.66
N LYS A 397 -3.45 -21.18 7.94
CA LYS A 397 -2.56 -20.10 8.38
C LYS A 397 -1.27 -20.07 7.56
N GLY A 398 -0.65 -21.24 7.33
CA GLY A 398 0.55 -21.35 6.50
C GLY A 398 0.33 -20.92 5.05
N LYS A 399 -0.83 -21.23 4.46
CA LYS A 399 -1.17 -20.79 3.10
C LYS A 399 -1.31 -19.28 3.01
N PHE A 400 -2.13 -18.65 3.86
CA PHE A 400 -2.31 -17.19 3.83
C PHE A 400 -1.00 -16.45 4.15
N GLN A 401 -0.19 -16.95 5.09
CA GLN A 401 1.15 -16.39 5.33
C GLN A 401 2.05 -16.48 4.09
N THR A 402 1.95 -17.56 3.31
CA THR A 402 2.67 -17.70 2.04
C THR A 402 2.16 -16.70 1.00
N VAL A 403 0.84 -16.50 0.87
CA VAL A 403 0.27 -15.49 -0.04
C VAL A 403 0.78 -14.09 0.30
N TYR A 404 0.70 -13.69 1.58
CA TYR A 404 1.19 -12.39 2.02
C TYR A 404 2.70 -12.24 1.84
N ARG A 405 3.48 -13.29 2.12
CA ARG A 405 4.93 -13.29 1.84
C ARG A 405 5.19 -13.10 0.35
N ASN A 406 4.50 -13.81 -0.54
CA ASN A 406 4.66 -13.68 -1.98
C ASN A 406 4.35 -12.24 -2.45
N ILE A 407 3.29 -11.61 -1.92
CA ILE A 407 2.98 -10.20 -2.22
C ILE A 407 4.13 -9.29 -1.75
N ILE A 408 4.59 -9.45 -0.51
CA ILE A 408 5.69 -8.65 0.07
C ILE A 408 6.98 -8.83 -0.72
N GLU A 409 7.28 -10.04 -1.18
CA GLU A 409 8.48 -10.33 -1.96
C GLU A 409 8.44 -9.67 -3.34
N ARG A 410 7.27 -9.61 -3.99
CA ARG A 410 7.09 -8.93 -5.28
C ARG A 410 7.16 -7.41 -5.15
N VAL A 411 6.48 -6.86 -4.14
CA VAL A 411 6.38 -5.42 -3.89
C VAL A 411 7.67 -4.85 -3.25
N LYS A 412 8.45 -5.71 -2.59
CA LYS A 412 9.67 -5.32 -1.84
C LYS A 412 9.37 -4.26 -0.80
N SER A 413 8.20 -4.38 -0.17
CA SER A 413 7.79 -3.54 0.94
C SER A 413 6.90 -4.26 1.91
N SER A 414 6.98 -3.86 3.16
CA SER A 414 6.18 -4.36 4.26
C SER A 414 5.18 -3.28 4.69
N GLY A 415 3.93 -3.68 4.91
CA GLY A 415 2.95 -2.76 5.47
C GLY A 415 1.68 -3.48 5.92
N SER A 416 0.59 -2.73 5.97
CA SER A 416 -0.71 -3.22 6.42
C SER A 416 -1.22 -4.35 5.51
N GLN A 417 -1.80 -5.37 6.12
CA GLN A 417 -2.36 -6.53 5.42
C GLN A 417 -3.86 -6.57 5.62
N GLY A 418 -4.59 -6.87 4.56
CA GLY A 418 -6.02 -7.10 4.65
C GLY A 418 -6.53 -7.97 3.52
N MET A 419 -7.83 -8.24 3.55
CA MET A 419 -8.51 -8.99 2.51
C MET A 419 -9.99 -8.61 2.38
N PHE A 420 -10.49 -8.69 1.16
CA PHE A 420 -11.92 -8.66 0.84
C PHE A 420 -12.37 -10.08 0.52
N ALA A 421 -13.15 -10.70 1.40
CA ALA A 421 -13.67 -12.05 1.24
C ALA A 421 -15.11 -12.00 0.72
N GLY A 422 -15.44 -12.80 -0.29
CA GLY A 422 -16.83 -13.04 -0.67
C GLY A 422 -17.64 -13.63 0.49
N ALA A 423 -18.97 -13.56 0.41
CA ALA A 423 -19.85 -13.90 1.53
C ALA A 423 -19.63 -15.32 2.10
N ASP A 424 -19.42 -16.32 1.25
CA ASP A 424 -19.21 -17.71 1.69
C ASP A 424 -17.81 -17.88 2.31
N ALA A 425 -16.79 -17.27 1.71
CA ALA A 425 -15.45 -17.21 2.29
C ALA A 425 -15.42 -16.46 3.64
N ALA A 426 -16.20 -15.37 3.77
CA ALA A 426 -16.34 -14.62 5.00
C ALA A 426 -17.06 -15.43 6.08
N SER A 427 -18.14 -16.14 5.72
CA SER A 427 -18.84 -17.07 6.61
C SER A 427 -17.88 -18.15 7.15
N PHE A 428 -17.03 -18.68 6.27
CA PHE A 428 -15.98 -19.61 6.67
C PHE A 428 -15.00 -19.02 7.70
N PHE A 429 -14.50 -17.80 7.50
CA PHE A 429 -13.60 -17.17 8.47
C PHE A 429 -14.28 -16.88 9.81
N LYS A 430 -15.57 -16.51 9.81
CA LYS A 430 -16.35 -16.29 11.04
C LYS A 430 -16.53 -17.55 11.89
N GLN A 431 -16.48 -18.73 11.27
CA GLN A 431 -16.59 -20.02 11.97
C GLN A 431 -15.27 -20.46 12.62
N LEU A 432 -14.14 -19.82 12.28
CA LEU A 432 -12.86 -20.16 12.88
C LEU A 432 -12.85 -19.82 14.38
N PRO A 433 -12.12 -20.59 15.22
CA PRO A 433 -12.04 -20.30 16.64
C PRO A 433 -11.49 -18.89 16.93
N PRO A 434 -11.81 -18.30 18.10
CA PRO A 434 -11.34 -16.98 18.51
C PRO A 434 -9.81 -16.81 18.53
N SER A 435 -9.06 -17.91 18.61
CA SER A 435 -7.59 -17.91 18.51
C SER A 435 -7.07 -17.53 17.12
N TYR A 436 -7.90 -17.71 16.08
CA TYR A 436 -7.55 -17.43 14.69
C TYR A 436 -8.31 -16.22 14.15
N PHE A 437 -9.60 -16.07 14.47
CA PHE A 437 -10.43 -14.95 14.02
C PHE A 437 -11.06 -14.22 15.20
N GLN A 438 -10.79 -12.92 15.30
CA GLN A 438 -11.40 -12.06 16.31
C GLN A 438 -12.49 -11.22 15.62
N PRO A 439 -13.78 -11.46 15.91
CA PRO A 439 -14.85 -10.67 15.32
C PRO A 439 -14.78 -9.22 15.79
N ALA A 440 -15.30 -8.30 14.98
CA ALA A 440 -15.46 -6.91 15.38
C ALA A 440 -16.44 -6.79 16.57
N GLU A 441 -16.19 -5.83 17.46
CA GLU A 441 -17.07 -5.51 18.59
C GLU A 441 -18.44 -5.05 18.05
N ASP A 442 -19.53 -5.55 18.66
CA ASP A 442 -20.92 -5.26 18.25
C ASP A 442 -21.23 -5.50 16.75
N TYR A 443 -20.59 -6.53 16.17
CA TYR A 443 -20.79 -6.87 14.78
C TYR A 443 -22.25 -7.20 14.44
N THR A 444 -22.77 -6.55 13.39
CA THR A 444 -24.06 -6.85 12.77
C THR A 444 -23.87 -7.07 11.27
N GLN A 445 -24.59 -8.05 10.73
CA GLN A 445 -24.54 -8.35 9.30
C GLN A 445 -25.21 -7.22 8.52
N THR A 446 -24.51 -6.67 7.52
CA THR A 446 -25.04 -5.61 6.65
C THR A 446 -25.01 -6.02 5.18
N PRO A 447 -25.90 -5.48 4.32
CA PRO A 447 -25.93 -5.79 2.89
C PRO A 447 -24.88 -5.03 2.08
N TYR A 448 -23.97 -4.31 2.72
CA TYR A 448 -22.89 -3.55 2.09
C TYR A 448 -21.53 -4.16 2.40
N VAL A 449 -20.47 -3.73 1.70
CA VAL A 449 -19.12 -4.15 2.07
C VAL A 449 -18.78 -3.60 3.45
N HIS A 450 -18.41 -4.48 4.37
CA HIS A 450 -18.22 -4.10 5.77
C HIS A 450 -17.13 -4.91 6.47
N PHE A 451 -16.55 -4.31 7.50
CA PHE A 451 -15.50 -4.94 8.32
C PHE A 451 -16.11 -5.98 9.25
N ILE A 452 -15.58 -7.21 9.20
CA ILE A 452 -16.08 -8.32 10.02
C ILE A 452 -15.17 -8.65 11.22
N GLY A 453 -13.88 -8.32 11.14
CA GLY A 453 -12.92 -8.64 12.19
C GLY A 453 -11.48 -8.78 11.71
N THR A 454 -10.63 -9.27 12.60
CA THR A 454 -9.20 -9.42 12.38
C THR A 454 -8.81 -10.90 12.41
N LEU A 455 -8.18 -11.36 11.33
CA LEU A 455 -7.62 -12.70 11.19
C LEU A 455 -6.13 -12.71 11.62
N PHE A 456 -5.73 -13.74 12.35
CA PHE A 456 -4.38 -13.97 12.87
C PHE A 456 -3.77 -12.81 13.68
N GLY A 457 -4.63 -11.91 14.19
CA GLY A 457 -4.25 -10.75 15.00
C GLY A 457 -3.71 -9.54 14.21
N ASN A 458 -3.52 -9.65 12.89
CA ASN A 458 -2.93 -8.57 12.09
C ASN A 458 -3.62 -8.32 10.72
N VAL A 459 -4.40 -9.27 10.20
CA VAL A 459 -5.04 -9.16 8.89
C VAL A 459 -6.47 -8.70 9.03
N LYS A 460 -6.81 -7.53 8.47
CA LYS A 460 -8.19 -7.03 8.48
C LYS A 460 -9.04 -7.77 7.44
N VAL A 461 -10.21 -8.24 7.83
CA VAL A 461 -11.14 -8.93 6.91
C VAL A 461 -12.38 -8.10 6.69
N PHE A 462 -12.70 -7.89 5.41
CA PHE A 462 -13.91 -7.24 4.95
C PHE A 462 -14.75 -8.24 4.18
N GLU A 463 -16.06 -8.25 4.41
CA GLU A 463 -16.99 -9.10 3.69
C GLU A 463 -17.59 -8.36 2.50
N VAL A 464 -17.62 -9.04 1.35
CA VAL A 464 -18.31 -8.65 0.14
C VAL A 464 -19.60 -9.48 0.04
N PRO A 465 -20.79 -8.84 0.13
CA PRO A 465 -22.08 -9.55 0.10
C PRO A 465 -22.30 -10.32 -1.22
N VAL A 466 -23.10 -11.39 -1.17
CA VAL A 466 -23.41 -12.27 -2.31
C VAL A 466 -23.89 -11.48 -3.53
N GLY A 467 -24.83 -10.54 -3.35
CA GLY A 467 -25.37 -9.74 -4.45
C GLY A 467 -24.30 -8.87 -5.14
N VAL A 468 -23.26 -8.44 -4.42
CA VAL A 468 -22.12 -7.72 -5.01
C VAL A 468 -21.27 -8.68 -5.83
N CYS A 469 -20.96 -9.89 -5.32
CA CYS A 469 -20.23 -10.92 -6.06
C CYS A 469 -20.94 -11.32 -7.38
N GLU A 470 -22.26 -11.50 -7.35
CA GLU A 470 -23.07 -11.81 -8.54
C GLU A 470 -23.04 -10.69 -9.58
N ASN A 471 -23.14 -9.43 -9.13
CA ASN A 471 -23.07 -8.27 -10.01
C ASN A 471 -21.67 -8.10 -10.63
N LEU A 472 -20.60 -8.29 -9.85
CA LEU A 472 -19.23 -8.26 -10.36
C LEU A 472 -19.03 -9.31 -11.47
N SER A 473 -19.56 -10.51 -11.26
CA SER A 473 -19.51 -11.60 -12.23
C SER A 473 -20.28 -11.26 -13.52
N THR A 474 -21.45 -10.61 -13.38
CA THR A 474 -22.26 -10.16 -14.52
C THR A 474 -21.56 -9.09 -15.36
N GLU A 475 -20.76 -8.23 -14.72
CA GLU A 475 -19.96 -7.20 -15.38
C GLU A 475 -18.65 -7.72 -16.00
N GLY A 476 -18.42 -9.04 -15.97
CA GLY A 476 -17.26 -9.69 -16.58
C GLY A 476 -16.03 -9.79 -15.68
N MET A 477 -16.19 -9.60 -14.36
CA MET A 477 -15.12 -9.78 -13.38
C MET A 477 -15.27 -11.11 -12.65
N GLU A 478 -14.25 -11.97 -12.71
CA GLU A 478 -14.24 -13.25 -12.01
C GLU A 478 -14.04 -13.05 -10.49
N PHE A 479 -15.10 -12.78 -9.73
CA PHE A 479 -15.09 -12.73 -8.27
C PHE A 479 -16.33 -13.41 -7.68
N ASN A 480 -16.16 -14.67 -7.29
CA ASN A 480 -17.23 -15.50 -6.74
C ASN A 480 -17.34 -15.35 -5.21
N SER A 481 -18.42 -15.85 -4.61
CA SER A 481 -18.63 -15.82 -3.14
C SER A 481 -17.53 -16.54 -2.33
N MET A 482 -16.78 -17.44 -2.97
CA MET A 482 -15.66 -18.19 -2.39
C MET A 482 -14.29 -17.57 -2.69
N ASP A 483 -14.24 -16.46 -3.42
CA ASP A 483 -13.00 -15.75 -3.72
C ASP A 483 -12.64 -14.77 -2.60
N VAL A 484 -11.34 -14.64 -2.36
CA VAL A 484 -10.76 -13.71 -1.39
C VAL A 484 -9.71 -12.87 -2.11
N LEU A 485 -9.87 -11.56 -2.09
CA LEU A 485 -8.88 -10.61 -2.60
C LEU A 485 -7.96 -10.18 -1.46
N CYS A 486 -6.75 -10.72 -1.42
CA CYS A 486 -5.72 -10.32 -0.46
C CYS A 486 -4.95 -9.10 -0.97
N TYR A 487 -4.66 -8.16 -0.08
CA TYR A 487 -3.83 -7.00 -0.37
C TYR A 487 -2.78 -6.74 0.70
N VAL A 488 -1.68 -6.15 0.27
CA VAL A 488 -0.69 -5.50 1.15
C VAL A 488 -0.63 -4.03 0.77
N ARG A 489 -0.42 -3.15 1.74
CA ARG A 489 -0.28 -1.72 1.48
C ARG A 489 0.87 -1.14 2.30
N ASP A 490 1.78 -0.44 1.63
CA ASP A 490 2.89 0.27 2.26
C ASP A 490 2.39 1.46 3.08
N GLU A 491 3.22 1.96 3.99
CA GLU A 491 3.05 3.24 4.67
C GLU A 491 3.53 4.41 3.83
N ASN A 492 4.44 4.16 2.87
CA ASN A 492 4.93 5.21 1.99
C ASN A 492 3.92 5.52 0.87
N PRO A 493 3.47 6.79 0.71
CA PRO A 493 2.55 7.16 -0.36
C PRO A 493 3.12 6.94 -1.77
N GLY A 494 4.45 6.92 -1.92
CA GLY A 494 5.13 6.63 -3.19
C GLY A 494 5.09 5.16 -3.62
N LYS A 495 4.70 4.24 -2.72
CA LYS A 495 4.64 2.80 -2.95
C LYS A 495 3.22 2.28 -2.72
N ALA A 496 2.29 2.73 -3.56
CA ALA A 496 0.88 2.38 -3.47
C ALA A 496 0.49 1.26 -4.44
N GLY A 497 -0.44 0.39 -4.04
CA GLY A 497 -1.14 -0.52 -4.95
C GLY A 497 -2.28 0.19 -5.67
N PHE A 498 -3.19 0.78 -4.89
CA PHE A 498 -4.31 1.58 -5.35
C PHE A 498 -4.20 3.00 -4.81
N VAL A 499 -4.46 3.99 -5.66
CA VAL A 499 -4.36 5.41 -5.31
C VAL A 499 -5.73 6.04 -5.36
N THR A 500 -6.08 6.76 -4.29
CA THR A 500 -7.33 7.51 -4.22
C THR A 500 -7.11 8.93 -3.73
N GLY A 501 -7.97 9.85 -4.16
CA GLY A 501 -8.06 11.18 -3.58
C GLY A 501 -9.04 12.05 -4.33
N ASP A 502 -9.84 12.82 -3.59
CA ASP A 502 -10.81 13.71 -4.19
C ASP A 502 -10.12 15.02 -4.58
N ALA A 503 -10.34 15.44 -5.82
CA ALA A 503 -9.92 16.75 -6.30
C ALA A 503 -10.98 17.80 -5.96
N VAL A 504 -12.24 17.46 -6.25
CA VAL A 504 -13.44 18.23 -5.91
C VAL A 504 -14.48 17.24 -5.36
N PRO A 505 -15.03 17.46 -4.15
CA PRO A 505 -16.07 16.62 -3.60
C PRO A 505 -17.36 16.79 -4.42
N ALA A 506 -18.34 15.92 -4.21
CA ALA A 506 -19.62 16.02 -4.92
C ALA A 506 -20.38 17.31 -4.55
N VAL A 507 -20.45 18.26 -5.48
CA VAL A 507 -21.16 19.54 -5.32
C VAL A 507 -22.54 19.45 -5.99
N PRO A 508 -23.62 19.90 -5.32
CA PRO A 508 -24.95 19.95 -5.93
C PRO A 508 -25.16 21.17 -6.82
N PHE A 509 -25.74 20.91 -7.98
CA PHE A 509 -26.25 21.86 -8.96
C PHE A 509 -27.77 21.72 -9.03
N PRO A 510 -28.53 22.53 -8.26
CA PRO A 510 -29.98 22.60 -8.42
C PRO A 510 -30.29 23.29 -9.75
N HIS A 511 -31.12 22.67 -10.58
CA HIS A 511 -31.60 23.25 -11.82
C HIS A 511 -32.94 23.94 -11.58
N ALA A 512 -33.23 24.98 -12.37
CA ALA A 512 -34.56 25.57 -12.39
C ALA A 512 -35.60 24.52 -12.84
N THR A 513 -36.82 24.63 -12.33
CA THR A 513 -37.93 23.76 -12.73
C THR A 513 -38.13 23.82 -14.23
N SER A 514 -38.13 22.65 -14.89
CA SER A 514 -38.30 22.57 -16.34
C SER A 514 -39.72 22.96 -16.76
N THR A 515 -39.91 23.23 -18.06
CA THR A 515 -41.23 23.49 -18.65
C THR A 515 -42.22 22.32 -18.47
N ALA A 516 -41.70 21.12 -18.20
CA ALA A 516 -42.49 19.92 -17.87
C ALA A 516 -42.83 19.80 -16.37
N LEU A 517 -42.59 20.85 -15.56
CA LEU A 517 -42.79 20.86 -14.11
C LEU A 517 -41.96 19.77 -13.39
N VAL A 518 -40.73 19.58 -13.84
CA VAL A 518 -39.77 18.65 -13.23
C VAL A 518 -38.65 19.44 -12.56
N ASN A 519 -38.43 19.15 -11.28
CA ASN A 519 -37.29 19.65 -10.52
C ASN A 519 -36.14 18.65 -10.66
N ARG A 520 -34.97 19.14 -11.07
CA ARG A 520 -33.75 18.33 -11.22
C ARG A 520 -32.67 18.88 -10.32
N THR A 521 -31.96 17.99 -9.63
CA THR A 521 -30.67 18.33 -9.00
C THR A 521 -29.60 17.37 -9.49
N THR A 522 -28.45 17.91 -9.89
CA THR A 522 -27.29 17.14 -10.33
C THR A 522 -26.15 17.26 -9.31
N LEU A 523 -25.54 16.16 -8.90
CA LEU A 523 -24.26 16.16 -8.22
C LEU A 523 -23.15 15.99 -9.25
N TRP A 524 -22.08 16.77 -9.11
CA TRP A 524 -20.86 16.63 -9.90
C TRP A 524 -19.65 16.66 -8.98
N GLY A 525 -18.68 15.79 -9.23
CA GLY A 525 -17.42 15.76 -8.48
C GLY A 525 -16.28 15.21 -9.34
N SER A 526 -15.07 15.27 -8.79
CA SER A 526 -13.85 14.84 -9.49
C SER A 526 -12.91 14.17 -8.51
N ALA A 527 -12.47 12.95 -8.83
CA ALA A 527 -11.59 12.16 -7.97
C ALA A 527 -10.63 11.29 -8.78
N ILE A 528 -9.48 10.99 -8.17
CA ILE A 528 -8.56 9.93 -8.60
C ILE A 528 -9.00 8.64 -7.91
N ASN A 529 -9.29 7.60 -8.69
CA ASN A 529 -9.55 6.24 -8.22
C ASN A 529 -8.94 5.26 -9.23
N ASP A 530 -7.62 5.10 -9.20
CA ASP A 530 -6.92 4.22 -10.16
C ASP A 530 -5.78 3.47 -9.47
N MET A 531 -5.35 2.38 -10.10
CA MET A 531 -4.19 1.63 -9.66
C MET A 531 -2.89 2.31 -10.04
N HIS A 532 -1.88 2.14 -9.19
CA HIS A 532 -0.59 2.76 -9.40
C HIS A 532 0.02 2.31 -10.75
N PRO A 533 0.44 3.23 -11.64
CA PRO A 533 0.82 2.90 -13.02
C PRO A 533 1.99 1.93 -13.18
N ARG A 534 2.90 1.88 -12.20
CA ARG A 534 4.10 1.03 -12.25
C ARG A 534 3.79 -0.46 -12.04
N ASN A 535 3.30 -0.79 -10.86
CA ASN A 535 3.19 -2.16 -10.36
C ASN A 535 1.98 -2.32 -9.42
N GLY A 536 0.93 -1.48 -9.57
CA GLY A 536 -0.23 -1.53 -8.69
C GLY A 536 -0.86 -2.93 -8.59
N ALA A 537 -0.84 -3.70 -9.69
CA ALA A 537 -1.38 -5.07 -9.74
C ALA A 537 -0.63 -6.08 -8.85
N GLU A 538 0.65 -5.84 -8.56
CA GLU A 538 1.48 -6.76 -7.77
C GLU A 538 1.10 -6.79 -6.28
N TYR A 539 0.43 -5.74 -5.81
CA TYR A 539 -0.04 -5.57 -4.43
C TYR A 539 -1.27 -6.42 -4.10
N PHE A 540 -1.88 -7.06 -5.09
CA PHE A 540 -3.10 -7.83 -4.95
C PHE A 540 -2.87 -9.29 -5.34
N THR A 541 -3.56 -10.20 -4.67
CA THR A 541 -3.61 -11.61 -5.07
C THR A 541 -4.99 -12.16 -4.73
N LYS A 542 -5.63 -12.78 -5.73
CA LYS A 542 -6.91 -13.45 -5.55
C LYS A 542 -6.67 -14.88 -5.11
N VAL A 543 -7.27 -15.28 -4.01
CA VAL A 543 -7.26 -16.65 -3.49
C VAL A 543 -8.66 -17.21 -3.62
N SER A 544 -8.84 -18.20 -4.49
CA SER A 544 -10.12 -18.91 -4.62
C SER A 544 -10.14 -20.10 -3.67
N LEU A 545 -11.09 -20.08 -2.73
CA LEU A 545 -11.33 -21.19 -1.83
C LEU A 545 -12.18 -22.25 -2.56
N THR A 546 -11.72 -23.50 -2.55
CA THR A 546 -12.39 -24.63 -3.21
C THR A 546 -12.76 -25.69 -2.19
N MET A 547 -13.69 -26.58 -2.54
CA MET A 547 -14.15 -27.69 -1.71
C MET A 547 -14.18 -28.97 -2.53
N ALA A 548 -13.05 -29.32 -3.15
CA ALA A 548 -12.97 -30.39 -4.15
C ALA A 548 -12.30 -31.66 -3.63
N LYS A 549 -11.90 -31.69 -2.35
CA LYS A 549 -11.16 -32.82 -1.79
C LYS A 549 -12.08 -34.02 -1.57
N ASP A 550 -11.88 -35.03 -2.41
CA ASP A 550 -12.55 -36.33 -2.28
C ASP A 550 -12.40 -36.91 -0.86
N GLY A 551 -13.53 -37.28 -0.26
CA GLY A 551 -13.61 -37.78 1.12
C GLY A 551 -13.44 -36.71 2.20
N GLY A 552 -13.38 -35.42 1.84
CA GLY A 552 -13.41 -34.30 2.77
C GLY A 552 -14.83 -33.92 3.18
N ILE A 553 -14.98 -33.16 4.28
CA ILE A 553 -16.27 -32.58 4.68
C ILE A 553 -16.43 -31.21 4.00
N ASN A 554 -17.56 -31.00 3.34
CA ASN A 554 -17.98 -29.71 2.80
C ASN A 554 -18.41 -28.79 3.94
N PHE A 555 -17.80 -27.61 4.04
CA PHE A 555 -18.05 -26.67 5.14
C PHE A 555 -19.38 -25.91 5.02
N LEU A 556 -19.95 -25.80 3.82
CA LEU A 556 -21.25 -25.14 3.61
C LEU A 556 -22.41 -26.08 3.93
N THR A 557 -22.31 -27.35 3.53
CA THR A 557 -23.41 -28.33 3.67
C THR A 557 -23.23 -29.27 4.85
N GLY A 558 -22.02 -29.44 5.37
CA GLY A 558 -21.68 -30.44 6.39
C GLY A 558 -21.63 -31.88 5.86
N GLU A 559 -21.78 -32.08 4.54
CA GLU A 559 -21.81 -33.40 3.91
C GLU A 559 -20.41 -33.86 3.47
N ALA A 560 -20.21 -35.17 3.36
CA ALA A 560 -18.99 -35.72 2.79
C ALA A 560 -18.94 -35.49 1.27
N ILE A 561 -17.80 -35.05 0.76
CA ILE A 561 -17.56 -34.84 -0.66
C ILE A 561 -17.28 -36.22 -1.28
N ASP A 562 -18.29 -36.78 -1.96
CA ASP A 562 -18.13 -38.02 -2.69
C ASP A 562 -17.23 -37.83 -3.91
N ALA A 563 -16.33 -38.79 -4.15
CA ALA A 563 -15.46 -38.84 -5.32
C ALA A 563 -16.32 -38.95 -6.59
N GLY A 564 -16.60 -37.80 -7.20
CA GLY A 564 -17.33 -37.70 -8.46
C GLY A 564 -18.66 -36.99 -8.34
N LYS A 565 -18.62 -35.66 -8.31
CA LYS A 565 -19.55 -34.76 -9.03
C LYS A 565 -18.91 -33.38 -9.10
N SER A 566 -17.94 -33.24 -10.01
CA SER A 566 -17.69 -31.97 -10.66
C SER A 566 -18.97 -31.58 -11.40
N ALA A 567 -19.69 -30.59 -10.88
CA ALA A 567 -20.67 -29.82 -11.64
C ALA A 567 -20.09 -28.43 -11.89
#